data_AF-A0A0F9MFP8-F1
#
_entry.id   AF-A0A0F9MFP8-F1
#
_cell.length_a   1.000
_cell.length_b   1.000
_cell.length_c   1.000
_cell.angle_alpha   90.00
_cell.angle_beta   90.00
_cell.angle_gamma   90.00
#
_symmetry.space_group_name_H-M   'P 1'
#
loop_
_entity.id
_entity.type
_entity.pdbx_description
1 polymer ?
#
loop_
_entity_poly.entity_id
_entity_poly.type
_entity_poly.pdbx_seq_one_letter_code
_entity_poly.pdbx_strand_id
1 'polypeptide(L)'
;MGYTHYWRREKTIDPETFSKIVGDFRKLLPLFKTLDIQLVGGMGDGEPKINDETIWFNGNENCGHKEFNLGIAWPSDKPTKFGTAPDAEEAVDGTWFAGLKLNQRTCGGDCSHETFDFSREMELQDWDKPDENGRYFDFTKTAFKPYDLAVNAALIIIKHYLGDKIAVVSDGEMKDWQDAIDICQNAFGYGKEFTV
;
A
#
# COMPACT_ATOMS: atom_id res chain seq x y z
N MET A 1 -10.23 10.09 -9.00
CA MET A 1 -10.39 8.72 -9.51
C MET A 1 -9.01 8.12 -9.64
N GLY A 2 -8.81 6.92 -9.12
CA GLY A 2 -7.51 6.23 -9.07
C GLY A 2 -7.66 5.01 -8.18
N TYR A 3 -6.78 4.01 -8.33
CA TYR A 3 -6.80 2.81 -7.50
C TYR A 3 -6.44 3.17 -6.05
N THR A 4 -7.36 2.93 -5.12
CA THR A 4 -7.30 3.43 -3.74
C THR A 4 -7.49 2.33 -2.70
N HIS A 5 -6.79 2.47 -1.58
CA HIS A 5 -7.03 1.70 -0.36
C HIS A 5 -7.52 2.62 0.74
N TYR A 6 -8.54 2.18 1.45
CA TYR A 6 -9.24 2.92 2.48
C TYR A 6 -9.13 2.18 3.81
N TRP A 7 -9.06 2.92 4.90
CA TRP A 7 -9.25 2.34 6.21
C TRP A 7 -10.01 3.25 7.16
N ARG A 8 -10.61 2.63 8.17
CA ARG A 8 -11.14 3.30 9.35
C ARG A 8 -10.51 2.72 10.58
N ARG A 9 -9.88 3.54 11.43
CA ARG A 9 -9.21 3.10 12.67
C ARG A 9 -9.54 3.97 13.87
N GLU A 10 -9.41 3.44 15.10
CA GLU A 10 -9.39 4.26 16.32
C GLU A 10 -8.32 5.36 16.21
N LYS A 11 -8.51 6.52 16.84
CA LYS A 11 -7.56 7.65 16.75
C LYS A 11 -6.14 7.30 17.23
N THR A 12 -6.05 6.55 18.31
CA THR A 12 -4.80 6.27 19.03
C THR A 12 -4.56 4.78 19.06
N ILE A 13 -3.36 4.34 18.67
CA ILE A 13 -2.93 2.95 18.85
C ILE A 13 -2.00 2.85 20.06
N ASP A 14 -2.20 1.80 20.84
CA ASP A 14 -1.30 1.38 21.92
C ASP A 14 0.16 1.32 21.40
N PRO A 15 1.12 1.99 22.07
CA PRO A 15 2.53 1.97 21.68
C PRO A 15 3.13 0.57 21.51
N GLU A 16 2.77 -0.41 22.33
CA GLU A 16 3.31 -1.77 22.22
C GLU A 16 2.79 -2.45 20.94
N THR A 17 1.49 -2.34 20.67
CA THR A 17 0.86 -2.81 19.43
C THR A 17 1.47 -2.11 18.21
N PHE A 18 1.66 -0.79 18.24
CA PHE A 18 2.25 -0.06 17.13
C PHE A 18 3.70 -0.46 16.86
N SER A 19 4.50 -0.65 17.91
CA SER A 19 5.88 -1.10 17.76
C SER A 19 5.98 -2.51 17.14
N LYS A 20 5.01 -3.40 17.43
CA LYS A 20 4.92 -4.71 16.76
C LYS A 20 4.59 -4.58 15.27
N ILE A 21 3.64 -3.71 14.90
CA ILE A 21 3.30 -3.39 13.50
C ILE A 21 4.55 -2.90 12.75
N VAL A 22 5.23 -1.91 13.32
CA VAL A 22 6.46 -1.33 12.75
C VAL A 22 7.57 -2.38 12.65
N GLY A 23 7.71 -3.23 13.68
CA GLY A 23 8.69 -4.30 13.72
C GLY A 23 8.50 -5.32 12.60
N ASP A 24 7.27 -5.75 12.35
CA ASP A 24 6.97 -6.67 11.26
C ASP A 24 7.11 -6.00 9.89
N PHE A 25 6.61 -4.77 9.71
CA PHE A 25 6.80 -4.05 8.46
C PHE A 25 8.29 -3.84 8.11
N ARG A 26 9.14 -3.50 9.09
CA ARG A 26 10.58 -3.36 8.89
C ARG A 26 11.25 -4.64 8.38
N LYS A 27 10.76 -5.82 8.76
CA LYS A 27 11.29 -7.11 8.27
C LYS A 27 11.05 -7.32 6.78
N LEU A 28 10.08 -6.65 6.18
CA LEU A 28 9.77 -6.73 4.74
C LEU A 28 10.59 -5.76 3.88
N LEU A 29 11.25 -4.75 4.46
CA LEU A 29 12.02 -3.76 3.69
C LEU A 29 13.10 -4.36 2.77
N PRO A 30 13.87 -5.39 3.20
CA PRO A 30 14.84 -6.04 2.31
C PRO A 30 14.17 -6.71 1.10
N LEU A 31 12.98 -7.30 1.29
CA LEU A 31 12.23 -7.92 0.22
C LEU A 31 11.78 -6.88 -0.81
N PHE A 32 11.21 -5.75 -0.36
CA PHE A 32 10.80 -4.68 -1.29
C PHE A 32 11.97 -4.19 -2.13
N LYS A 33 13.16 -4.05 -1.53
CA LYS A 33 14.38 -3.74 -2.29
C LYS A 33 14.74 -4.80 -3.33
N THR A 34 14.58 -6.10 -3.01
CA THR A 34 14.80 -7.19 -3.97
C THR A 34 13.79 -7.20 -5.12
N LEU A 35 12.57 -6.73 -4.86
CA LEU A 35 11.51 -6.58 -5.86
C LEU A 35 11.57 -5.23 -6.61
N ASP A 36 12.68 -4.50 -6.49
CA ASP A 36 12.87 -3.16 -7.09
C ASP A 36 11.78 -2.14 -6.71
N ILE A 37 11.23 -2.29 -5.51
CA ILE A 37 10.30 -1.34 -4.91
C ILE A 37 11.12 -0.36 -4.07
N GLN A 38 11.40 0.79 -4.66
CA GLN A 38 12.16 1.86 -4.04
C GLN A 38 11.24 2.69 -3.13
N LEU A 39 11.20 2.33 -1.85
CA LEU A 39 10.48 3.11 -0.83
C LEU A 39 11.32 4.29 -0.37
N VAL A 40 10.71 5.47 -0.39
CA VAL A 40 11.29 6.74 0.02
C VAL A 40 10.33 7.46 0.96
N GLY A 41 10.67 8.66 1.40
CA GLY A 41 9.76 9.53 2.14
C GLY A 41 8.43 9.74 1.41
N GLY A 42 7.39 10.06 2.18
CA GLY A 42 6.03 10.31 1.68
C GLY A 42 5.94 11.32 0.54
N MET A 43 6.87 12.26 0.45
CA MET A 43 6.92 13.25 -0.64
C MET A 43 7.48 12.71 -1.95
N GLY A 44 7.81 11.42 -2.04
CA GLY A 44 8.39 10.81 -3.24
C GLY A 44 9.92 10.89 -3.32
N ASP A 45 10.57 11.34 -2.24
CA ASP A 45 12.02 11.47 -2.11
C ASP A 45 12.51 11.25 -0.66
N GLY A 46 13.82 11.24 -0.47
CA GLY A 46 14.45 11.09 0.85
C GLY A 46 14.17 9.75 1.54
N GLU A 47 14.45 9.68 2.84
CA GLU A 47 14.29 8.46 3.62
C GLU A 47 12.85 8.30 4.13
N PRO A 48 12.27 7.08 4.08
CA PRO A 48 10.98 6.81 4.69
C PRO A 48 11.08 6.94 6.22
N LYS A 49 9.98 7.38 6.86
CA LYS A 49 9.90 7.39 8.34
C LYS A 49 9.13 6.15 8.77
N ILE A 50 9.86 5.17 9.28
CA ILE A 50 9.28 3.92 9.80
C ILE A 50 9.82 3.76 11.20
N ASN A 51 9.05 4.20 12.20
CA ASN A 51 9.44 4.23 13.62
C ASN A 51 8.21 4.05 14.51
N ASP A 52 8.37 4.11 15.84
CA ASP A 52 7.28 3.87 16.81
C ASP A 52 6.19 4.97 16.85
N GLU A 53 6.30 5.98 15.99
CA GLU A 53 5.32 7.07 15.85
C GLU A 53 4.59 7.03 14.51
N THR A 54 5.25 6.61 13.43
CA THR A 54 4.65 6.61 12.09
C THR A 54 5.26 5.58 11.15
N ILE A 55 4.42 5.08 10.23
CA ILE A 55 4.83 4.43 8.99
C ILE A 55 4.44 5.38 7.86
N TRP A 56 5.44 6.07 7.33
CA TRP A 56 5.29 7.14 6.36
C TRP A 56 6.26 6.95 5.20
N PHE A 57 5.73 6.65 4.03
CA PHE A 57 6.51 6.39 2.82
C PHE A 57 5.72 6.64 1.53
N ASN A 58 6.43 6.65 0.41
CA ASN A 58 5.90 6.65 -0.95
C ASN A 58 6.85 5.87 -1.86
N GLY A 59 6.49 5.68 -3.12
CA GLY A 59 7.45 5.23 -4.15
C GLY A 59 8.40 6.37 -4.55
N ASN A 60 9.57 6.01 -5.07
CA ASN A 60 10.56 6.98 -5.54
C ASN A 60 10.10 7.69 -6.82
N GLU A 61 9.96 9.01 -6.79
CA GLU A 61 9.65 9.81 -7.98
C GLU A 61 10.77 9.70 -9.02
N ASN A 62 12.02 9.65 -8.56
CA ASN A 62 13.22 9.55 -9.41
C ASN A 62 13.72 8.10 -9.46
N CYS A 63 12.82 7.16 -9.76
CA CYS A 63 13.08 5.72 -9.69
C CYS A 63 14.08 5.20 -10.73
N GLY A 64 14.27 5.92 -11.84
CA GLY A 64 15.13 5.52 -12.94
C GLY A 64 14.52 4.48 -13.90
N HIS A 65 13.26 4.10 -13.69
CA HIS A 65 12.51 3.26 -14.63
C HIS A 65 12.20 4.02 -15.92
N LYS A 66 11.96 3.26 -16.99
CA LYS A 66 11.65 3.80 -18.31
C LYS A 66 10.34 4.58 -18.27
N GLU A 67 10.34 5.75 -18.90
CA GLU A 67 9.12 6.54 -19.07
C GLU A 67 8.07 5.78 -19.88
N PHE A 68 6.83 5.75 -19.37
CA PHE A 68 5.71 5.13 -20.05
C PHE A 68 4.38 5.73 -19.61
N ASN A 69 3.53 6.12 -20.57
CA ASN A 69 2.25 6.73 -20.23
C ASN A 69 1.19 5.67 -19.90
N LEU A 70 0.90 5.51 -18.61
CA LEU A 70 -0.10 4.57 -18.10
C LEU A 70 -1.53 5.15 -18.03
N GLY A 71 -1.69 6.47 -18.16
CA GLY A 71 -2.93 7.18 -17.79
C GLY A 71 -3.28 6.98 -16.31
N ILE A 72 -4.58 6.91 -15.99
CA ILE A 72 -5.01 6.45 -14.66
C ILE A 72 -4.95 4.92 -14.70
N ALA A 73 -3.85 4.33 -14.23
CA ALA A 73 -3.69 2.89 -14.25
C ALA A 73 -4.70 2.18 -13.32
N TRP A 74 -5.10 0.96 -13.71
CA TRP A 74 -6.03 0.13 -12.95
C TRP A 74 -5.60 -1.34 -12.98
N PRO A 75 -5.81 -2.14 -11.93
CA PRO A 75 -5.57 -3.58 -12.02
C PRO A 75 -6.45 -4.23 -13.10
N SER A 76 -5.91 -5.22 -13.80
CA SER A 76 -6.62 -5.99 -14.81
C SER A 76 -7.61 -6.96 -14.19
N ASP A 77 -8.52 -7.52 -14.99
CA ASP A 77 -9.46 -8.54 -14.51
C ASP A 77 -8.77 -9.92 -14.32
N LYS A 78 -7.52 -10.07 -14.81
CA LYS A 78 -6.70 -11.27 -14.61
C LYS A 78 -6.06 -11.28 -13.22
N PRO A 79 -5.65 -12.46 -12.73
CA PRO A 79 -4.86 -12.55 -11.49
C PRO A 79 -3.60 -11.68 -11.57
N THR A 80 -3.32 -10.95 -10.49
CA THR A 80 -2.12 -10.13 -10.39
C THR A 80 -0.88 -11.03 -10.31
N LYS A 81 0.09 -10.79 -11.19
CA LYS A 81 1.40 -11.41 -11.12
C LYS A 81 2.16 -10.85 -9.92
N PHE A 82 2.91 -11.71 -9.26
CA PHE A 82 3.70 -11.36 -8.08
C PHE A 82 4.70 -10.23 -8.37
N GLY A 83 4.78 -9.25 -7.46
CA GLY A 83 5.82 -8.22 -7.49
C GLY A 83 5.62 -7.15 -8.56
N THR A 84 6.71 -6.70 -9.15
CA THR A 84 6.77 -5.60 -10.12
C THR A 84 7.19 -6.10 -11.49
N ALA A 85 6.62 -5.52 -12.54
CA ALA A 85 7.07 -5.80 -13.90
C ALA A 85 8.38 -5.06 -14.18
N PRO A 86 9.35 -5.69 -14.88
CA PRO A 86 10.61 -5.04 -15.25
C PRO A 86 10.40 -3.88 -16.22
N ASP A 87 9.39 -4.00 -17.09
CA ASP A 87 8.98 -2.98 -18.05
C ASP A 87 7.46 -2.79 -17.99
N ALA A 88 7.01 -1.54 -18.14
CA ALA A 88 5.60 -1.19 -18.07
C ALA A 88 4.78 -1.91 -19.15
N GLU A 89 5.33 -2.07 -20.36
CA GLU A 89 4.68 -2.74 -21.48
C GLU A 89 4.29 -4.20 -21.18
N GLU A 90 5.08 -4.91 -20.36
CA GLU A 90 4.81 -6.31 -20.01
C GLU A 90 3.65 -6.49 -19.03
N ALA A 91 3.36 -5.44 -18.25
CA ALA A 91 2.25 -5.41 -17.32
C ALA A 91 0.91 -5.10 -17.99
N VAL A 92 0.91 -4.48 -19.18
CA VAL A 92 -0.31 -4.02 -19.85
C VAL A 92 -1.19 -5.21 -20.24
N ASP A 93 -2.43 -5.18 -19.76
CA ASP A 93 -3.47 -6.18 -20.03
C ASP A 93 -4.77 -5.51 -20.50
N GLY A 94 -4.62 -4.51 -21.37
CA GLY A 94 -5.73 -3.80 -22.01
C GLY A 94 -5.90 -2.37 -21.51
N THR A 95 -7.10 -1.84 -21.72
CA THR A 95 -7.43 -0.42 -21.50
C THR A 95 -8.78 -0.29 -20.79
N TRP A 96 -8.98 0.83 -20.12
CA TRP A 96 -10.29 1.30 -19.67
C TRP A 96 -10.45 2.78 -20.05
N PHE A 97 -11.56 3.43 -19.69
CA PHE A 97 -11.90 4.75 -20.23
C PHE A 97 -10.87 5.86 -19.89
N ALA A 98 -10.02 5.66 -18.87
CA ALA A 98 -9.09 6.67 -18.38
C ALA A 98 -7.60 6.25 -18.38
N GLY A 99 -7.26 5.03 -18.84
CA GLY A 99 -5.89 4.56 -18.82
C GLY A 99 -5.73 3.08 -19.18
N LEU A 100 -4.59 2.52 -18.78
CA LEU A 100 -4.26 1.11 -19.02
C LEU A 100 -4.71 0.22 -17.87
N LYS A 101 -5.10 -1.02 -18.19
CA LYS A 101 -5.28 -2.09 -17.23
C LYS A 101 -3.97 -2.86 -17.08
N LEU A 102 -3.59 -3.22 -15.86
CA LEU A 102 -2.31 -3.83 -15.53
C LEU A 102 -2.48 -5.17 -14.80
N ASN A 103 -1.83 -6.23 -15.27
CA ASN A 103 -1.81 -7.53 -14.57
C ASN A 103 -0.61 -7.70 -13.63
N GLN A 104 0.22 -6.69 -13.48
CA GLN A 104 1.36 -6.63 -12.57
C GLN A 104 1.63 -5.17 -12.20
N ARG A 105 2.14 -4.90 -11.00
CA ARG A 105 2.47 -3.52 -10.60
C ARG A 105 3.61 -2.99 -11.45
N THR A 106 3.49 -1.75 -11.90
CA THR A 106 4.55 -1.07 -12.67
C THR A 106 4.39 0.44 -12.56
N CYS A 107 5.39 1.19 -13.02
CA CYS A 107 5.35 2.64 -13.06
C CYS A 107 5.64 3.16 -14.48
N GLY A 108 5.46 4.47 -14.67
CA GLY A 108 5.74 5.15 -15.93
C GLY A 108 7.00 6.02 -15.90
N GLY A 109 8.01 5.63 -15.11
CA GLY A 109 9.20 6.46 -14.83
C GLY A 109 9.12 7.27 -13.52
N ASP A 110 7.97 7.20 -12.83
CA ASP A 110 7.73 7.77 -11.51
C ASP A 110 6.96 6.73 -10.67
N CYS A 111 7.57 6.23 -9.59
CA CYS A 111 6.95 5.24 -8.70
C CYS A 111 6.08 5.87 -7.60
N SER A 112 6.11 7.18 -7.41
CA SER A 112 5.36 7.89 -6.35
C SER A 112 3.89 8.11 -6.74
N HIS A 113 2.96 8.24 -5.79
CA HIS A 113 1.61 8.72 -6.12
C HIS A 113 0.99 9.59 -5.01
N GLU A 114 0.33 8.98 -4.03
CA GLU A 114 -0.04 9.64 -2.78
C GLU A 114 0.77 9.02 -1.63
N THR A 115 1.05 9.83 -0.62
CA THR A 115 1.73 9.38 0.59
C THR A 115 0.93 8.27 1.28
N PHE A 116 1.60 7.19 1.65
CA PHE A 116 1.08 6.31 2.69
C PHE A 116 1.51 6.87 4.05
N ASP A 117 0.56 7.35 4.83
CA ASP A 117 0.77 7.82 6.21
C ASP A 117 -0.09 6.98 7.15
N PHE A 118 0.56 6.23 8.03
CA PHE A 118 -0.10 5.54 9.12
C PHE A 118 0.60 5.86 10.42
N SER A 119 0.17 6.95 11.04
CA SER A 119 0.71 7.45 12.31
C SER A 119 0.01 6.79 13.52
N ARG A 120 0.74 6.52 14.61
CA ARG A 120 0.22 5.92 15.86
C ARG A 120 -0.89 6.76 16.46
N GLU A 121 -0.67 8.07 16.50
CA GLU A 121 -1.65 9.10 16.85
C GLU A 121 -2.12 9.75 15.56
N MET A 122 -3.42 9.68 15.28
CA MET A 122 -3.99 10.35 14.11
C MET A 122 -4.19 11.84 14.40
N GLU A 123 -3.69 12.69 13.51
CA GLU A 123 -4.03 14.11 13.48
C GLU A 123 -5.43 14.26 12.89
N LEU A 124 -6.34 14.84 13.66
CA LEU A 124 -7.73 15.04 13.25
C LEU A 124 -7.96 16.51 12.92
N GLN A 125 -8.69 16.73 11.84
CA GLN A 125 -9.24 18.02 11.43
C GLN A 125 -10.63 18.22 12.07
N ASP A 126 -11.11 19.46 12.09
CA ASP A 126 -12.40 19.81 12.71
C ASP A 126 -13.62 19.10 12.08
N TRP A 127 -13.49 18.66 10.81
CA TRP A 127 -14.54 17.94 10.10
C TRP A 127 -14.45 16.41 10.24
N ASP A 128 -13.39 15.88 10.85
CA ASP A 128 -13.23 14.44 11.01
C ASP A 128 -14.20 13.91 12.05
N LYS A 129 -15.06 12.99 11.61
CA LYS A 129 -16.05 12.34 12.46
C LYS A 129 -15.80 10.84 12.47
N PRO A 130 -15.79 10.22 13.66
CA PRO A 130 -15.68 8.78 13.75
C PRO A 130 -16.95 8.12 13.19
N ASP A 131 -16.83 6.86 12.78
CA ASP A 131 -17.98 5.99 12.55
C ASP A 131 -18.64 5.57 13.89
N GLU A 132 -19.68 4.74 13.80
CA GLU A 132 -20.40 4.20 14.98
C GLU A 132 -19.51 3.39 15.95
N ASN A 133 -18.35 2.94 15.50
CA ASN A 133 -17.38 2.18 16.27
C ASN A 133 -16.20 3.05 16.75
N GLY A 134 -16.29 4.38 16.63
CA GLY A 134 -15.22 5.28 17.08
C GLY A 134 -14.03 5.39 16.12
N ARG A 135 -14.17 4.96 14.86
CA ARG A 135 -13.07 4.89 13.90
C ARG A 135 -13.09 6.01 12.86
N TYR A 136 -11.95 6.66 12.67
CA TYR A 136 -11.73 7.77 11.75
C TYR A 136 -11.25 7.26 10.39
N PHE A 137 -11.69 7.94 9.33
CA PHE A 137 -11.42 7.56 7.95
C PHE A 137 -10.08 8.11 7.46
N ASP A 138 -9.37 7.29 6.71
CA ASP A 138 -8.16 7.67 5.99
C ASP A 138 -8.01 6.78 4.74
N PHE A 139 -7.13 7.15 3.82
CA PHE A 139 -6.92 6.44 2.57
C PHE A 139 -5.58 6.78 1.91
N THR A 140 -5.16 5.96 0.96
CA THR A 140 -4.11 6.35 0.02
C THR A 140 -4.43 5.83 -1.38
N LYS A 141 -4.22 6.67 -2.39
CA LYS A 141 -4.21 6.22 -3.79
C LYS A 141 -2.81 5.78 -4.15
N THR A 142 -2.70 4.64 -4.80
CA THR A 142 -1.40 4.09 -5.21
C THR A 142 -1.26 3.98 -6.71
N ALA A 143 -2.37 4.08 -7.46
CA ALA A 143 -2.41 3.89 -8.91
C ALA A 143 -1.78 2.56 -9.37
N PHE A 144 -1.79 1.53 -8.50
CA PHE A 144 -1.18 0.22 -8.76
C PHE A 144 0.32 0.29 -9.11
N LYS A 145 0.99 1.36 -8.64
CA LYS A 145 2.45 1.56 -8.78
C LYS A 145 3.23 0.58 -7.89
N PRO A 146 4.55 0.41 -8.09
CA PRO A 146 5.35 -0.59 -7.37
C PRO A 146 5.21 -0.56 -5.83
N TYR A 147 5.16 0.63 -5.22
CA TYR A 147 5.02 0.78 -3.77
C TYR A 147 3.66 0.34 -3.22
N ASP A 148 2.64 0.15 -4.07
CA ASP A 148 1.33 -0.41 -3.70
C ASP A 148 1.47 -1.76 -2.98
N LEU A 149 2.45 -2.58 -3.37
CA LEU A 149 2.69 -3.87 -2.70
C LEU A 149 3.11 -3.67 -1.24
N ALA A 150 3.91 -2.64 -0.96
CA ALA A 150 4.30 -2.29 0.40
C ALA A 150 3.12 -1.71 1.19
N VAL A 151 2.26 -0.92 0.56
CA VAL A 151 1.00 -0.43 1.16
C VAL A 151 0.09 -1.59 1.56
N ASN A 152 -0.12 -2.55 0.65
CA ASN A 152 -0.94 -3.73 0.91
C ASN A 152 -0.38 -4.57 2.06
N ALA A 153 0.93 -4.84 2.04
CA ALA A 153 1.58 -5.58 3.12
C ALA A 153 1.49 -4.84 4.47
N ALA A 154 1.65 -3.51 4.49
CA ALA A 154 1.47 -2.71 5.70
C ALA A 154 0.05 -2.84 6.24
N LEU A 155 -0.97 -2.70 5.39
CA LEU A 155 -2.38 -2.79 5.80
C LEU A 155 -2.76 -4.20 6.31
N ILE A 156 -2.19 -5.27 5.74
CA ILE A 156 -2.38 -6.64 6.24
C ILE A 156 -1.78 -6.78 7.65
N ILE A 157 -0.53 -6.33 7.86
CA ILE A 157 0.14 -6.35 9.17
C ILE A 157 -0.66 -5.53 10.20
N ILE A 158 -1.08 -4.31 9.82
CA ILE A 158 -1.89 -3.44 10.67
C ILE A 158 -3.20 -4.13 11.06
N LYS A 159 -3.91 -4.73 10.08
CA LYS A 159 -5.18 -5.44 10.34
C LYS A 159 -4.99 -6.63 11.28
N HIS A 160 -3.90 -7.37 11.13
CA HIS A 160 -3.58 -8.49 12.02
C HIS A 160 -3.48 -8.03 13.49
N TYR A 161 -2.73 -6.95 13.75
CA TYR A 161 -2.51 -6.47 15.12
C TYR A 161 -3.70 -5.70 15.71
N LEU A 162 -4.46 -4.99 14.89
CA LEU A 162 -5.58 -4.16 15.36
C LEU A 162 -6.92 -4.92 15.39
N GLY A 163 -7.06 -6.02 14.65
CA GLY A 163 -8.30 -6.78 14.60
C GLY A 163 -9.48 -5.90 14.21
N ASP A 164 -10.51 -5.83 15.05
CA ASP A 164 -11.73 -5.06 14.79
C ASP A 164 -11.57 -3.54 14.97
N LYS A 165 -10.45 -3.10 15.58
CA LYS A 165 -10.13 -1.67 15.75
C LYS A 165 -9.77 -0.98 14.44
N ILE A 166 -9.60 -1.74 13.36
CA ILE A 166 -9.46 -1.23 12.00
C ILE A 166 -10.38 -1.97 11.01
N ALA A 167 -11.01 -1.22 10.12
CA ALA A 167 -11.62 -1.76 8.90
C ALA A 167 -10.78 -1.32 7.71
N VAL A 168 -10.42 -2.25 6.82
CA VAL A 168 -9.68 -1.98 5.57
C VAL A 168 -10.60 -2.32 4.41
N VAL A 169 -10.63 -1.47 3.39
CA VAL A 169 -11.42 -1.63 2.17
C VAL A 169 -10.56 -1.20 0.98
N SER A 170 -10.80 -1.72 -0.20
CA SER A 170 -10.04 -1.39 -1.41
C SER A 170 -10.97 -1.17 -2.61
N ASP A 171 -10.53 -0.35 -3.57
CA ASP A 171 -11.10 -0.35 -4.92
C ASP A 171 -10.78 -1.65 -5.69
N GLY A 172 -9.77 -2.41 -5.22
CA GLY A 172 -9.35 -3.69 -5.78
C GLY A 172 -10.04 -4.89 -5.17
N GLU A 173 -9.78 -6.05 -5.78
CA GLU A 173 -10.32 -7.33 -5.33
C GLU A 173 -9.23 -8.17 -4.63
N MET A 174 -9.63 -9.26 -3.98
CA MET A 174 -8.69 -10.18 -3.31
C MET A 174 -7.54 -10.66 -4.22
N LYS A 175 -7.78 -10.81 -5.52
CA LYS A 175 -6.75 -11.20 -6.51
C LYS A 175 -5.61 -10.17 -6.64
N ASP A 176 -5.87 -8.90 -6.31
CA ASP A 176 -4.91 -7.80 -6.41
C ASP A 176 -4.04 -7.68 -5.15
N TRP A 177 -4.46 -8.37 -4.08
CA TRP A 177 -3.80 -8.43 -2.78
C TRP A 177 -3.07 -9.75 -2.54
N GLN A 178 -3.22 -10.73 -3.43
CA GLN A 178 -2.75 -12.10 -3.22
C GLN A 178 -1.24 -12.18 -2.96
N ASP A 179 -0.43 -11.38 -3.65
CA ASP A 179 1.01 -11.39 -3.43
C ASP A 179 1.41 -10.78 -2.07
N ALA A 180 0.75 -9.72 -1.63
CA ALA A 180 0.94 -9.18 -0.28
C ALA A 180 0.53 -10.20 0.80
N ILE A 181 -0.60 -10.90 0.58
CA ILE A 181 -1.07 -11.98 1.46
C ILE A 181 -0.04 -13.10 1.56
N ASP A 182 0.51 -13.54 0.42
CA ASP A 182 1.53 -14.58 0.38
C ASP A 182 2.83 -14.12 1.07
N ILE A 183 3.23 -12.87 0.90
CA ILE A 183 4.39 -12.27 1.58
C ILE A 183 4.20 -12.32 3.11
N CYS A 184 3.09 -11.78 3.61
CA CYS A 184 2.83 -11.75 5.06
C CYS A 184 2.71 -13.18 5.63
N GLN A 185 2.03 -14.07 4.92
CA GLN A 185 1.84 -15.44 5.36
C GLN A 185 3.17 -16.19 5.45
N ASN A 186 4.06 -16.00 4.47
CA ASN A 186 5.37 -16.66 4.46
C ASN A 186 6.33 -16.04 5.47
N ALA A 187 6.27 -14.73 5.69
CA ALA A 187 7.17 -14.03 6.61
C ALA A 187 6.78 -14.21 8.09
N PHE A 188 5.48 -14.20 8.40
CA PHE A 188 5.00 -14.08 9.78
C PHE A 188 4.02 -15.17 10.21
N GLY A 189 3.54 -16.00 9.27
CA GLY A 189 2.58 -17.05 9.57
C GLY A 189 1.11 -16.61 9.58
N TYR A 190 0.81 -15.35 9.23
CA TYR A 190 -0.54 -14.79 9.15
C TYR A 190 -0.75 -14.00 7.85
N GLY A 191 -1.99 -13.81 7.43
CA GLY A 191 -2.36 -13.02 6.25
C GLY A 191 -3.36 -13.70 5.33
N LYS A 192 -3.46 -15.03 5.36
CA LYS A 192 -4.45 -15.79 4.56
C LYS A 192 -5.90 -15.52 4.97
N GLU A 193 -6.09 -15.10 6.21
CA GLU A 193 -7.37 -14.70 6.78
C GLU A 193 -7.78 -13.26 6.43
N PHE A 194 -6.88 -12.49 5.81
CA PHE A 194 -7.15 -11.11 5.44
C PHE A 194 -8.18 -11.02 4.30
N THR A 195 -9.04 -10.01 4.38
CA THR A 195 -10.08 -9.72 3.37
C THR A 195 -10.24 -8.21 3.20
N VAL A 196 -10.49 -7.78 1.95
CA VAL A 196 -10.87 -6.40 1.59
C VAL A 196 -12.34 -6.27 1.21
#